data_AF-A0A5R2MTX0-F1
#
_entry.id   AF-A0A5R2MTX0-F1
#
_cell.length_a   1.000
_cell.length_b   1.000
_cell.length_c   1.000
_cell.angle_alpha   90.00
_cell.angle_beta   90.00
_cell.angle_gamma   90.00
#
_symmetry.space_group_name_H-M   'P 1'
#
loop_
_entity.id
_entity.type
_entity.pdbx_description
1 polymer ?
#
loop_
_entity_poly.entity_id
_entity_poly.type
_entity_poly.pdbx_seq_one_letter_code
_entity_poly.pdbx_strand_id
1 'polypeptide(L)'
;VEKNDWVGGAATSRELTPGFLYSNCSYVCSLFRPEIMRDLDLPRFGLQVISYEGGAVFRRDGDYLANYRDHDAHRREFARFSKRDAEAYDRYSRDVTRQCR
;
A
#
# COMPACT_ATOMS: atom_id res chain seq x y z
N VAL A 1 -10.06 -9.17 -27.37
CA VAL A 1 -10.97 -8.04 -27.09
C VAL A 1 -11.50 -8.21 -25.68
N GLU A 2 -11.67 -7.11 -24.94
CA GLU A 2 -12.28 -7.10 -23.61
C GLU A 2 -13.66 -7.78 -23.62
N LYS A 3 -13.98 -8.57 -22.58
CA LYS A 3 -15.22 -9.35 -22.49
C LYS A 3 -16.32 -8.62 -21.72
N ASN A 4 -15.95 -7.69 -20.84
CA ASN A 4 -16.88 -6.91 -20.06
C ASN A 4 -17.36 -5.68 -20.84
N ASP A 5 -18.44 -5.06 -20.37
CA ASP A 5 -18.94 -3.77 -20.89
C ASP A 5 -18.05 -2.58 -20.51
N TRP A 6 -16.94 -2.82 -19.81
CA TRP A 6 -15.98 -1.83 -19.34
C TRP A 6 -14.55 -2.31 -19.55
N VAL A 7 -13.61 -1.36 -19.61
CA VAL A 7 -12.18 -1.63 -19.79
C VAL A 7 -11.47 -1.72 -18.43
N GLY A 8 -10.41 -2.54 -18.36
CA GLY A 8 -9.50 -2.57 -17.21
C GLY A 8 -9.71 -3.74 -16.25
N GLY A 9 -10.72 -4.58 -16.47
CA GLY A 9 -10.92 -5.82 -15.71
C GLY A 9 -10.91 -5.61 -14.20
N ALA A 10 -9.96 -6.26 -13.50
CA ALA A 10 -9.79 -6.14 -12.05
C ALA A 10 -9.30 -4.75 -11.57
N ALA A 11 -8.73 -3.95 -12.48
CA ALA A 11 -8.16 -2.64 -12.19
C ALA A 11 -9.15 -1.48 -12.39
N THR A 12 -10.39 -1.74 -12.82
CA THR A 12 -11.39 -0.69 -12.93
C THR A 12 -12.03 -0.39 -11.58
N SER A 13 -12.38 0.88 -11.40
CA SER A 13 -13.34 1.29 -10.37
C SER A 13 -14.75 1.23 -10.94
N ARG A 14 -15.73 0.81 -10.13
CA ARG A 14 -17.13 0.68 -10.52
C ARG A 14 -18.04 1.15 -9.40
N GLU A 15 -19.19 1.68 -9.77
CA GLU A 15 -20.27 1.99 -8.84
C GLU A 15 -21.16 0.76 -8.69
N LEU A 16 -21.05 0.08 -7.54
CA LEU A 16 -21.91 -1.05 -7.19
C LEU A 16 -23.09 -0.63 -6.32
N THR A 17 -22.96 0.52 -5.66
CA THR A 17 -23.96 1.13 -4.78
C THR A 17 -24.05 2.61 -5.12
N PRO A 18 -25.24 3.21 -5.24
CA PRO A 18 -25.40 4.62 -5.62
C PRO A 18 -24.55 5.57 -4.78
N GLY A 19 -23.75 6.40 -5.43
CA GLY A 19 -22.86 7.39 -4.80
C GLY A 19 -21.53 6.83 -4.30
N PHE A 20 -21.24 5.54 -4.49
CA PHE A 20 -19.99 4.92 -4.03
C PHE A 20 -19.21 4.28 -5.17
N LEU A 21 -18.03 4.82 -5.41
CA LEU A 21 -17.07 4.26 -6.36
C LEU A 21 -16.16 3.26 -5.64
N TYR A 22 -16.20 1.99 -6.05
CA TYR A 22 -15.40 0.90 -5.49
C TYR A 22 -14.28 0.51 -6.45
N SER A 23 -13.04 0.36 -5.96
CA SER A 23 -12.02 -0.40 -6.69
C SER A 23 -12.28 -1.90 -6.47
N ASN A 24 -12.50 -2.64 -7.56
CA ASN A 24 -12.96 -4.03 -7.46
C ASN A 24 -11.88 -4.95 -6.88
N CYS A 25 -10.64 -4.87 -7.39
CA CYS A 25 -9.54 -5.75 -6.98
C CYS A 25 -8.15 -5.11 -7.08
N SER A 26 -8.04 -3.79 -7.27
CA SER A 26 -6.76 -3.10 -7.46
C SER A 26 -6.71 -1.78 -6.70
N TYR A 27 -6.46 -1.86 -5.40
CA TYR A 27 -6.49 -0.71 -4.49
C TYR A 27 -5.11 -0.12 -4.19
N VAL A 28 -4.02 -0.80 -4.58
CA VAL A 28 -2.65 -0.28 -4.53
C VAL A 28 -2.08 -0.14 -5.93
N CYS A 29 -1.22 0.87 -6.15
CA CYS A 29 -0.54 1.10 -7.42
C CYS A 29 0.99 0.95 -7.32
N SER A 30 1.51 0.27 -6.30
CA SER A 30 2.96 0.15 -6.05
C SER A 30 3.76 -0.51 -7.18
N LEU A 31 3.10 -1.36 -7.98
CA LEU A 31 3.71 -2.03 -9.14
C LEU A 31 3.50 -1.26 -10.45
N PHE A 32 2.81 -0.11 -10.42
CA PHE A 32 2.56 0.68 -11.61
C PHE A 32 3.82 1.44 -12.00
N ARG A 33 4.36 1.10 -13.17
CA ARG A 33 5.66 1.59 -13.65
C ARG A 33 5.62 3.10 -13.92
N PRO A 34 6.54 3.89 -13.33
CA PRO A 34 6.63 5.33 -13.59
C PRO A 34 6.82 5.68 -15.07
N GLU A 35 7.48 4.82 -15.84
CA GLU A 35 7.69 5.04 -17.28
C GLU A 35 6.36 5.08 -18.03
N ILE A 36 5.42 4.19 -17.70
CA ILE A 36 4.09 4.17 -18.33
C ILE A 36 3.31 5.44 -18.00
N MET A 37 3.39 5.92 -16.75
CA MET A 37 2.73 7.16 -16.34
C MET A 37 3.24 8.37 -17.14
N ARG A 38 4.55 8.42 -17.36
CA ARG A 38 5.22 9.48 -18.12
C ARG A 38 4.92 9.39 -19.61
N ASP A 39 5.01 8.20 -20.19
CA ASP A 39 4.81 7.98 -21.62
C ASP A 39 3.37 8.29 -22.05
N LEU A 40 2.39 8.06 -21.15
CA LEU A 40 0.98 8.42 -21.36
C LEU A 40 0.61 9.82 -20.86
N ASP A 41 1.55 10.54 -20.26
CA ASP A 41 1.35 11.88 -19.68
C ASP A 41 0.14 11.95 -18.72
N LEU A 42 -0.03 10.91 -17.90
CA LEU A 42 -1.19 10.77 -17.00
C LEU A 42 -1.34 11.90 -15.98
N PRO A 43 -0.27 12.50 -15.42
CA PRO A 43 -0.40 13.64 -14.52
C PRO A 43 -1.16 14.83 -15.14
N ARG A 44 -1.00 15.08 -16.44
CA ARG A 44 -1.77 16.13 -17.15
C ARG A 44 -3.27 15.87 -17.14
N PHE A 45 -3.67 14.60 -17.07
CA PHE A 45 -5.07 14.17 -16.99
C PHE A 45 -5.58 13.98 -15.56
N GLY A 46 -4.80 14.41 -14.56
CA GLY A 46 -5.24 14.43 -13.16
C GLY A 46 -4.86 13.20 -12.35
N LEU A 47 -3.97 12.32 -12.84
CA LEU A 47 -3.43 11.25 -12.01
C LEU A 47 -2.62 11.84 -10.85
N GLN A 48 -3.03 11.53 -9.63
CA GLN A 48 -2.31 11.87 -8.40
C GLN A 48 -2.02 10.59 -7.59
N VAL A 49 -0.77 10.38 -7.21
CA VAL A 49 -0.36 9.26 -6.37
C VAL A 49 -0.38 9.69 -4.91
N ILE A 50 -1.24 9.06 -4.12
CA ILE A 50 -1.33 9.30 -2.68
C ILE A 50 -0.57 8.18 -1.98
N SER A 51 0.36 8.57 -1.11
CA SER A 51 1.15 7.61 -0.33
C SER A 51 0.32 7.00 0.80
N TYR A 52 0.52 5.72 1.07
CA TYR A 52 0.01 5.12 2.30
C TYR A 52 0.81 5.65 3.49
N GLU A 53 0.12 6.20 4.48
CA GLU A 53 0.74 6.73 5.69
C GLU A 53 0.97 5.67 6.79
N GLY A 54 0.36 4.49 6.62
CA GLY A 54 0.49 3.38 7.55
C GLY A 54 -0.55 2.29 7.33
N GLY A 55 -0.64 1.38 8.30
CA GLY A 55 -1.61 0.29 8.32
C GLY A 55 -1.68 -0.37 9.69
N ALA A 56 -2.54 -1.35 9.85
CA ALA A 56 -2.59 -2.16 11.06
C ALA A 56 -3.01 -3.59 10.75
N VAL A 57 -2.50 -4.53 11.54
CA VAL A 57 -2.95 -5.92 11.55
C VAL A 57 -3.66 -6.17 12.87
N PHE A 58 -4.95 -6.52 12.79
CA PHE A 58 -5.73 -6.85 13.98
C PHE A 58 -5.46 -8.27 14.44
N ARG A 59 -5.31 -8.44 15.75
CA ARG A 59 -5.13 -9.73 16.41
C ARG A 59 -6.49 -10.26 16.86
N ARG A 60 -6.58 -11.58 16.99
CA ARG A 60 -7.83 -12.26 17.40
C ARG A 60 -8.29 -11.90 18.81
N ASP A 61 -7.38 -11.46 19.66
CA ASP A 61 -7.62 -11.04 21.04
C ASP A 61 -8.04 -9.57 21.16
N GLY A 62 -8.23 -8.87 20.04
CA GLY A 62 -8.65 -7.46 20.01
C GLY A 62 -7.51 -6.45 20.09
N ASP A 63 -6.26 -6.90 20.21
CA ASP A 63 -5.08 -6.04 20.07
C ASP A 63 -4.71 -5.84 18.59
N TYR A 64 -3.71 -5.02 18.31
CA TYR A 64 -3.27 -4.71 16.94
C TYR A 64 -1.76 -4.55 16.86
N LEU A 65 -1.21 -4.73 15.66
CA LEU A 65 0.14 -4.30 15.32
C LEU A 65 0.04 -3.20 14.26
N ALA A 66 0.38 -1.97 14.63
CA ALA A 66 0.36 -0.85 13.71
C ALA A 66 1.68 -0.73 12.92
N ASN A 67 1.57 -0.26 11.69
CA ASN A 67 2.67 0.13 10.83
C ASN A 67 2.60 1.63 10.62
N TYR A 68 3.65 2.33 11.01
CA TYR A 68 3.81 3.77 10.81
C TYR A 68 4.92 4.06 9.79
N ARG A 69 4.73 5.12 9.01
CA ARG A 69 5.79 5.71 8.19
C ARG A 69 6.93 6.29 9.04
N ASP A 70 6.60 6.87 10.19
CA ASP A 70 7.58 7.39 11.15
C ASP A 70 8.35 6.24 11.81
N HIS A 71 9.68 6.26 11.67
CA HIS A 71 10.55 5.17 12.11
C HIS A 71 10.48 4.97 13.63
N ASP A 72 10.52 6.05 14.41
CA ASP A 72 10.49 5.97 15.87
C ASP A 72 9.13 5.48 16.38
N ALA A 73 8.02 5.93 15.77
CA ALA A 73 6.69 5.42 16.08
C ALA A 73 6.56 3.93 15.77
N HIS A 74 7.08 3.50 14.62
CA HIS A 74 7.10 2.10 14.22
C HIS A 74 7.92 1.25 15.20
N ARG A 75 9.10 1.73 15.60
CA ARG A 75 9.94 1.06 16.59
C ARG A 75 9.26 0.99 17.98
N ARG A 76 8.58 2.05 18.40
CA ARG A 76 7.79 2.06 19.66
C ARG A 76 6.68 1.01 19.64
N GLU A 77 6.00 0.86 18.51
CA GLU A 77 4.96 -0.15 18.36
C GLU A 77 5.52 -1.57 18.45
N PHE A 78 6.66 -1.87 17.81
CA PHE A 78 7.32 -3.15 18.03
C PHE A 78 7.78 -3.35 19.47
N ALA A 79 8.27 -2.30 20.15
CA ALA A 79 8.71 -2.40 21.53
C ALA A 79 7.57 -2.71 22.51
N ARG A 80 6.32 -2.41 22.14
CA ARG A 80 5.09 -2.79 22.88
C ARG A 80 4.93 -4.31 22.94
N PHE A 81 5.42 -5.03 21.93
CA PHE A 81 5.40 -6.49 21.83
C PHE A 81 6.72 -7.14 22.24
N SER A 82 7.84 -6.60 21.76
CA SER A 82 9.17 -7.17 21.94
C SER A 82 10.23 -6.08 21.78
N LYS A 83 10.87 -5.70 22.89
CA LYS A 83 12.01 -4.77 22.86
C LYS A 83 13.15 -5.32 22.00
N ARG A 84 13.39 -6.63 22.04
CA ARG A 84 14.44 -7.29 21.25
C ARG A 84 14.21 -7.10 19.75
N ASP A 85 12.97 -7.31 19.31
CA ASP A 85 12.65 -7.23 17.88
C ASP A 85 12.60 -5.78 17.40
N ALA A 86 12.20 -4.85 18.27
CA ALA A 86 12.27 -3.42 18.00
C ALA A 86 13.69 -2.96 17.67
N GLU A 87 14.71 -3.41 18.40
CA GLU A 87 16.12 -3.10 18.09
C GLU A 87 16.66 -3.89 16.89
N ALA A 88 16.19 -5.12 16.70
CA ALA A 88 16.64 -5.97 15.59
C ALA A 88 16.08 -5.52 14.24
N TYR A 89 14.95 -4.81 14.24
CA TYR A 89 14.23 -4.39 13.04
C TYR A 89 15.09 -3.55 12.09
N ASP A 90 15.92 -2.64 12.63
CA ASP A 90 16.77 -1.77 11.80
C ASP A 90 17.81 -2.56 11.01
N ARG A 91 18.39 -3.57 11.65
CA ARG A 91 19.30 -4.50 10.95
C ARG A 91 18.55 -5.29 9.90
N TYR A 92 17.40 -5.86 10.26
CA TYR A 92 16.58 -6.65 9.35
C TYR A 92 16.17 -5.83 8.10
N SER A 93 15.60 -4.65 8.30
CA SER A 93 15.12 -3.76 7.22
C SER A 93 16.25 -3.38 6.26
N ARG A 94 17.41 -3.01 6.80
CA ARG A 94 18.61 -2.72 6.00
C ARG A 94 19.05 -3.92 5.16
N ASP A 95 19.08 -5.10 5.76
CA ASP A 95 19.58 -6.31 5.09
C ASP A 95 18.61 -6.81 4.02
N VAL A 96 17.30 -6.72 4.27
CA VAL A 96 16.25 -7.03 3.28
C VAL A 96 16.29 -6.06 2.11
N THR A 97 16.36 -4.75 2.36
CA THR A 97 16.37 -3.74 1.30
C THR A 97 17.56 -3.91 0.36
N ARG A 98 18.71 -4.38 0.86
CA ARG A 98 19.87 -4.70 0.00
C ARG A 98 19.61 -5.81 -1.02
N GLN A 99 18.67 -6.72 -0.74
CA GLN A 99 18.30 -7.82 -1.62
C GLN A 99 17.18 -7.45 -2.60
N CYS A 100 16.45 -6.35 -2.35
CA CYS A 100 15.44 -5.82 -3.25
C CYS A 100 16.09 -4.83 -4.24
N ARG A 101 16.65 -5.35 -5.34
CA ARG A 101 17.12 -4.57 -6.49
C ARG A 101 16.21 -4.77 -7.70
#